data_AF-A0A3M9Z9F8-F1
#
_entry.id   AF-A0A3M9Z9F8-F1
#
_cell.length_a   1.000
_cell.length_b   1.000
_cell.length_c   1.000
_cell.angle_alpha   90.00
_cell.angle_beta   90.00
_cell.angle_gamma   90.00
#
_symmetry.space_group_name_H-M   'P 1'
#
loop_
_entity.id
_entity.type
_entity.pdbx_description
1 polymer ?
#
loop_
_entity_poly.entity_id
_entity_poly.type
_entity_poly.pdbx_seq_one_letter_code
_entity_poly.pdbx_strand_id
1 'polypeptide(L)'
;MSLHPHQDLLLVRSNEFMGRRAVERQRRRPCSDRRSSFARRLQQIQAAGPALTTDAAIIVPAQALTLALTTLLKVILQQLSEFNHKITRLFEAMPDAEVFAELPGAGPHLAPRLLVAFGNDRCRFTSAQAFMSYVGIAPVKEESGKKQWVHWQASPEGGLPSVGNWRGGHVLSF
;
A
#
# COMPACT_ATOMS: atom_id res chain seq x y z
N MET A 1 -2.68 -53.33 -0.38
CA MET A 1 -2.87 -51.94 0.11
C MET A 1 -1.83 -51.05 -0.56
N SER A 2 -2.13 -50.59 -1.77
CA SER A 2 -1.30 -49.66 -2.54
C SER A 2 -2.24 -48.78 -3.39
N LEU A 3 -1.73 -47.63 -3.87
CA LEU A 3 -2.35 -46.53 -4.66
C LEU A 3 -2.70 -45.33 -3.76
N HIS A 4 -2.25 -44.08 -3.96
CA HIS A 4 -1.47 -43.42 -5.01
C HIS A 4 -0.91 -42.06 -4.48
N PRO A 5 0.39 -41.73 -4.63
CA PRO A 5 0.98 -40.45 -4.19
C PRO A 5 0.80 -39.30 -5.21
N HIS A 6 -0.21 -39.35 -6.08
CA HIS A 6 -0.32 -38.46 -7.24
C HIS A 6 -1.27 -37.25 -7.08
N GLN A 7 -1.99 -37.11 -5.95
CA GLN A 7 -3.01 -36.06 -5.81
C GLN A 7 -2.53 -34.78 -5.11
N ASP A 8 -1.42 -34.81 -4.36
CA ASP A 8 -0.93 -33.63 -3.62
C ASP A 8 -0.23 -32.58 -4.52
N LEU A 9 0.22 -32.98 -5.72
CA LEU A 9 0.92 -32.07 -6.64
C LEU A 9 -0.02 -31.16 -7.46
N LEU A 10 -1.32 -31.47 -7.52
CA LEU A 10 -2.28 -30.74 -8.36
C LEU A 10 -2.88 -29.51 -7.67
N LEU A 11 -2.88 -29.47 -6.33
CA LEU A 11 -3.37 -28.30 -5.59
C LEU A 11 -2.34 -27.17 -5.53
N VAL A 12 -1.04 -27.50 -5.46
CA VAL A 12 0.04 -26.51 -5.47
C VAL A 12 0.15 -25.82 -6.84
N ARG A 13 -0.01 -26.57 -7.94
CA ARG A 13 0.05 -26.02 -9.31
C ARG A 13 -1.11 -25.07 -9.65
N SER A 14 -2.26 -25.24 -9.01
CA SER A 14 -3.44 -24.38 -9.23
C SER A 14 -3.31 -23.03 -8.53
N ASN A 15 -2.58 -22.96 -7.41
CA ASN A 15 -2.35 -21.72 -6.64
C ASN A 15 -1.34 -20.77 -7.29
N GLU A 16 -0.36 -21.28 -8.05
CA GLU A 16 0.54 -20.43 -8.85
C GLU A 16 -0.20 -19.66 -9.97
N PHE A 17 -1.35 -20.18 -10.42
CA PHE A 17 -2.06 -19.66 -11.59
C PHE A 17 -3.08 -18.55 -11.24
N MET A 18 -3.56 -18.50 -9.99
CA MET A 18 -4.44 -17.43 -9.51
C MET A 18 -3.66 -16.19 -9.06
N GLY A 19 -2.51 -16.37 -8.39
CA GLY A 19 -1.64 -15.26 -7.96
C GLY A 19 -1.06 -14.47 -9.14
N ARG A 20 -0.62 -15.16 -10.21
CA ARG A 20 -0.09 -14.49 -11.40
C ARG A 20 -1.15 -13.66 -12.13
N ARG A 21 -2.38 -14.16 -12.29
CA ARG A 21 -3.45 -13.44 -13.05
C ARG A 21 -3.98 -12.19 -12.33
N ALA A 22 -4.00 -12.17 -11.00
CA ALA A 22 -4.39 -10.99 -10.23
C ALA A 22 -3.33 -9.87 -10.35
N VAL A 23 -2.04 -10.23 -10.28
CA VAL A 23 -0.92 -9.30 -10.46
C VAL A 23 -0.83 -8.81 -11.92
N GLU A 24 -1.07 -9.68 -12.91
CA GLU A 24 -1.03 -9.36 -14.34
C GLU A 24 -2.08 -8.30 -14.75
N ARG A 25 -3.27 -8.33 -14.13
CA ARG A 25 -4.33 -7.33 -14.39
C ARG A 25 -3.95 -5.93 -13.90
N GLN A 26 -3.23 -5.84 -12.79
CA GLN A 26 -2.75 -4.57 -12.25
C GLN A 26 -1.66 -3.93 -13.13
N ARG A 27 -0.89 -4.74 -13.88
CA ARG A 27 0.18 -4.28 -14.79
C ARG A 27 -0.31 -3.58 -16.07
N ARG A 28 -1.61 -3.66 -16.39
CA ARG A 28 -2.21 -3.10 -17.62
C ARG A 28 -3.02 -1.82 -17.42
N ARG A 29 -2.88 -1.10 -16.30
CA ARG A 29 -3.32 0.29 -16.29
C ARG A 29 -2.25 1.11 -17.01
N PRO A 30 -2.52 1.70 -18.19
CA PRO A 30 -1.58 2.64 -18.78
C PRO A 30 -1.37 3.74 -17.75
N CYS A 31 -0.16 3.80 -17.19
CA CYS A 31 0.27 4.95 -16.43
C CYS A 31 0.20 6.12 -17.40
N SER A 32 -0.84 6.94 -17.30
CA SER A 32 -0.95 8.17 -18.07
C SER A 32 0.35 8.94 -17.89
N ASP A 33 1.07 9.19 -18.98
CA ASP A 33 2.32 9.96 -18.95
C ASP A 33 2.04 11.29 -18.24
N ARG A 34 2.72 11.52 -17.12
CA ARG A 34 2.50 12.70 -16.28
C ARG A 34 2.65 13.99 -17.10
N ARG A 35 3.57 14.02 -18.07
CA ARG A 35 3.78 15.20 -18.95
C ARG A 35 2.59 15.43 -19.87
N SER A 36 2.10 14.38 -20.54
CA SER A 36 0.88 14.45 -21.35
C SER A 36 -0.35 14.95 -20.57
N SER A 37 -0.43 14.63 -19.28
CA SER A 37 -1.55 15.05 -18.43
C SER A 37 -1.54 16.54 -18.07
N PHE A 38 -0.35 17.15 -17.88
CA PHE A 38 -0.23 18.58 -17.60
C PHE A 38 -0.54 19.42 -18.83
N ALA A 39 0.02 19.06 -19.98
CA ALA A 39 -0.27 19.75 -21.24
C ALA A 39 -1.77 19.75 -21.54
N ARG A 40 -2.43 18.59 -21.35
CA ARG A 40 -3.89 18.47 -21.51
C ARG A 40 -4.66 19.38 -20.56
N ARG A 41 -4.27 19.45 -19.28
CA ARG A 41 -4.93 20.32 -18.29
C ARG A 41 -4.77 21.80 -18.62
N LEU A 42 -3.58 22.22 -19.07
CA LEU A 42 -3.36 23.60 -19.51
C LEU A 42 -4.21 23.95 -20.72
N GLN A 43 -4.29 23.06 -21.71
CA GLN A 43 -5.21 23.24 -22.84
C GLN A 43 -6.67 23.33 -22.40
N GLN A 44 -7.10 22.52 -21.44
CA GLN A 44 -8.46 22.58 -20.90
C GLN A 44 -8.75 23.92 -20.20
N ILE A 45 -7.79 24.46 -19.44
CA ILE A 45 -7.93 25.77 -18.79
C ILE A 45 -8.01 26.88 -19.84
N GLN A 46 -7.16 26.84 -20.87
CA GLN A 46 -7.18 27.81 -21.97
C GLN A 46 -8.47 27.72 -22.81
N ALA A 47 -9.02 26.52 -22.97
CA ALA A 47 -10.25 26.27 -23.72
C ALA A 47 -11.54 26.47 -22.89
N ALA A 48 -11.44 26.76 -21.59
CA ALA A 48 -12.58 26.83 -20.67
C ALA A 48 -13.56 28.01 -20.94
N GLY A 49 -13.32 28.84 -21.96
CA GLY A 49 -14.21 29.91 -22.37
C GLY A 49 -14.01 31.22 -21.58
N PRO A 50 -14.91 32.20 -21.73
CA PRO A 50 -14.79 33.50 -21.07
C PRO A 50 -14.90 33.37 -19.55
N ALA A 51 -14.37 34.37 -18.83
CA ALA A 51 -14.38 34.39 -17.37
C ALA A 51 -15.80 34.22 -16.81
N LEU A 52 -15.94 33.37 -15.79
CA LEU A 52 -17.21 33.08 -15.12
C LEU A 52 -17.84 34.32 -14.47
N THR A 53 -17.01 35.31 -14.10
CA THR A 53 -17.44 36.60 -13.53
C THR A 53 -16.42 37.68 -13.91
N THR A 54 -16.88 38.93 -13.93
CA THR A 54 -16.06 40.14 -14.15
C THR A 54 -15.98 41.01 -12.89
N ASP A 55 -16.63 40.62 -11.79
CA ASP A 55 -16.67 41.37 -10.54
C ASP A 55 -15.32 41.34 -9.80
N ALA A 56 -14.72 42.52 -9.63
CA ALA A 56 -13.45 42.69 -8.94
C ALA A 56 -13.52 42.25 -7.47
N ALA A 57 -14.68 42.38 -6.81
CA ALA A 57 -14.85 41.99 -5.41
C ALA A 57 -14.68 40.48 -5.19
N ILE A 58 -14.86 39.67 -6.24
CA ILE A 58 -14.67 38.21 -6.19
C ILE A 58 -13.30 37.82 -6.75
N ILE A 59 -12.88 38.44 -7.86
CA ILE A 59 -11.65 38.08 -8.56
C ILE A 59 -10.40 38.38 -7.71
N VAL A 60 -10.32 39.57 -7.12
CA VAL A 60 -9.14 40.00 -6.36
C VAL A 60 -8.85 39.08 -5.15
N PRO A 61 -9.80 38.77 -4.25
CA PRO A 61 -9.52 37.86 -3.14
C PRO A 61 -9.24 36.42 -3.60
N ALA A 62 -9.90 35.93 -4.65
CA ALA A 62 -9.64 34.60 -5.18
C ALA A 62 -8.21 34.47 -5.76
N GLN A 63 -7.72 35.49 -6.45
CA GLN A 63 -6.33 35.57 -6.92
C GLN A 63 -5.36 35.59 -5.76
N ALA A 64 -5.60 36.44 -4.75
CA ALA A 64 -4.75 36.53 -3.56
C ALA A 64 -4.66 35.18 -2.82
N LEU A 65 -5.80 34.50 -2.63
CA LEU A 65 -5.86 33.18 -2.02
C LEU A 65 -5.07 32.13 -2.82
N THR A 66 -5.26 32.11 -4.14
CA THR A 66 -4.57 31.16 -5.03
C THR A 66 -3.05 31.33 -4.97
N LEU A 67 -2.57 32.59 -4.98
CA LEU A 67 -1.15 32.90 -4.85
C LEU A 67 -0.59 32.50 -3.47
N ALA A 68 -1.35 32.75 -2.39
CA ALA A 68 -0.97 32.34 -1.05
C ALA A 68 -0.83 30.81 -0.94
N LEU A 69 -1.84 30.06 -1.42
CA LEU A 69 -1.83 28.60 -1.42
C LEU A 69 -0.69 28.03 -2.28
N THR A 70 -0.44 28.62 -3.44
CA THR A 70 0.66 28.20 -4.33
C THR A 70 2.02 28.42 -3.66
N THR A 71 2.17 29.49 -2.90
CA THR A 71 3.39 29.79 -2.14
C THR A 71 3.60 28.77 -1.03
N LEU A 72 2.55 28.48 -0.25
CA LEU A 72 2.61 27.46 0.79
C LEU A 72 2.94 26.08 0.22
N LEU A 73 2.34 25.70 -0.91
CA LEU A 73 2.61 24.43 -1.58
C LEU A 73 4.09 24.30 -1.96
N LYS A 74 4.72 25.34 -2.49
CA LYS A 74 6.16 25.33 -2.82
C LYS A 74 7.02 25.07 -1.59
N VAL A 75 6.71 25.72 -0.47
CA VAL A 75 7.44 25.52 0.80
C VAL A 75 7.28 24.09 1.30
N ILE A 76 6.05 23.55 1.32
CA ILE A 76 5.80 22.17 1.75
C ILE A 76 6.55 21.16 0.87
N LEU A 77 6.58 21.37 -0.45
CA LEU A 77 7.31 20.49 -1.37
C LEU A 77 8.82 20.52 -1.12
N GLN A 78 9.39 21.68 -0.78
CA GLN A 78 10.80 21.78 -0.37
C GLN A 78 11.06 21.00 0.92
N GLN A 79 10.22 21.21 1.94
CA GLN A 79 10.36 20.49 3.22
C GLN A 79 10.20 18.97 3.03
N LEU A 80 9.28 18.54 2.17
CA LEU A 80 9.10 17.13 1.84
C LEU A 80 10.36 16.52 1.20
N SER A 81 11.04 17.28 0.32
CA SER A 81 12.33 16.86 -0.24
C SER A 81 13.39 16.69 0.85
N GLU A 82 13.51 17.64 1.77
CA GLU A 82 14.44 17.56 2.90
C GLU A 82 14.16 16.34 3.80
N PHE A 83 12.89 16.07 4.09
CA PHE A 83 12.50 14.89 4.86
C PHE A 83 12.83 13.59 4.14
N ASN A 84 12.58 13.52 2.83
CA ASN A 84 12.96 12.35 2.04
C ASN A 84 14.47 12.09 2.11
N HIS A 85 15.30 13.12 1.97
CA HIS A 85 16.76 12.96 2.12
C HIS A 85 17.17 12.47 3.50
N LYS A 86 16.56 13.02 4.56
CA LYS A 86 16.81 12.58 5.94
C LYS A 86 16.40 11.12 6.15
N ILE A 87 15.23 10.72 5.65
CA ILE A 87 14.74 9.34 5.72
C ILE A 87 15.69 8.40 4.99
N THR A 88 16.13 8.75 3.79
CA THR A 88 17.08 7.94 3.01
C THR A 88 18.39 7.75 3.77
N ARG A 89 18.98 8.82 4.31
CA ARG A 89 20.23 8.72 5.10
C ARG A 89 20.07 7.83 6.34
N LEU A 90 18.97 8.00 7.08
CA LEU A 90 18.68 7.16 8.24
C LEU A 90 18.44 5.71 7.84
N PHE A 91 17.78 5.49 6.71
CA PHE A 91 17.55 4.16 6.17
C PHE A 91 18.85 3.46 5.81
N GLU A 92 19.73 4.11 5.05
CA GLU A 92 21.03 3.56 4.64
C GLU A 92 21.95 3.24 5.83
N ALA A 93 21.80 3.94 6.96
CA ALA A 93 22.57 3.67 8.18
C ALA A 93 22.07 2.45 8.98
N MET A 94 20.91 1.88 8.64
CA MET A 94 20.35 0.75 9.37
C MET A 94 20.92 -0.58 8.87
N PRO A 95 21.20 -1.55 9.77
CA PRO A 95 21.84 -2.81 9.41
C PRO A 95 21.02 -3.66 8.43
N ASP A 96 19.70 -3.56 8.48
CA ASP A 96 18.80 -4.36 7.64
C ASP A 96 18.34 -3.63 6.37
N ALA A 97 18.91 -2.46 6.05
CA ALA A 97 18.45 -1.63 4.94
C ALA A 97 18.51 -2.34 3.58
N GLU A 98 19.59 -3.09 3.34
CA GLU A 98 19.84 -3.83 2.10
C GLU A 98 18.74 -4.88 1.85
N VAL A 99 18.39 -5.65 2.88
CA VAL A 99 17.34 -6.68 2.80
C VAL A 99 16.00 -6.09 2.38
N PHE A 100 15.63 -4.92 2.91
CA PHE A 100 14.36 -4.27 2.56
C PHE A 100 14.41 -3.51 1.23
N ALA A 101 15.58 -3.05 0.80
CA ALA A 101 15.78 -2.36 -0.48
C ALA A 101 15.69 -3.33 -1.68
N GLU A 102 16.14 -4.58 -1.50
CA GLU A 102 16.10 -5.62 -2.52
C GLU A 102 14.69 -6.20 -2.77
N LEU A 103 13.72 -5.89 -1.89
CA LEU A 103 12.36 -6.40 -2.02
C LEU A 103 11.71 -5.92 -3.33
N PRO A 104 11.16 -6.84 -4.15
CA PRO A 104 10.56 -6.47 -5.43
C PRO A 104 9.34 -5.57 -5.19
N GLY A 105 9.41 -4.34 -5.71
CA GLY A 105 8.33 -3.36 -5.59
C GLY A 105 8.35 -2.51 -4.31
N ALA A 106 9.31 -2.68 -3.40
CA ALA A 106 9.44 -1.83 -2.22
C ALA A 106 9.94 -0.42 -2.58
N GLY A 107 10.85 -0.28 -3.54
CA GLY A 107 11.35 1.02 -3.98
C GLY A 107 11.88 1.92 -2.84
N PRO A 108 12.21 3.18 -3.11
CA PRO A 108 12.89 4.06 -2.14
C PRO A 108 11.98 4.54 -1.00
N HIS A 109 10.66 4.51 -1.17
CA HIS A 109 9.72 5.03 -0.17
C HIS A 109 9.06 3.95 0.68
N LEU A 110 8.80 2.77 0.10
CA LEU A 110 8.13 1.70 0.84
C LEU A 110 9.14 0.81 1.58
N ALA A 111 10.39 0.67 1.09
CA ALA A 111 11.43 -0.06 1.83
C ALA A 111 11.69 0.50 3.25
N PRO A 112 11.90 1.82 3.45
CA PRO A 112 12.06 2.38 4.80
C PRO A 112 10.83 2.17 5.69
N ARG A 113 9.62 2.28 5.12
CA ARG A 113 8.37 2.08 5.86
C ARG A 113 8.18 0.64 6.31
N LEU A 114 8.57 -0.32 5.47
CA LEU A 114 8.57 -1.73 5.83
C LEU A 114 9.55 -1.99 6.97
N LEU A 115 10.79 -1.51 6.85
CA LEU A 115 11.80 -1.70 7.90
C LEU A 115 11.32 -1.16 9.26
N VAL A 116 10.73 0.04 9.27
CA VAL A 116 10.12 0.62 10.48
C VAL A 116 8.92 -0.20 11.00
N ALA A 117 8.10 -0.77 10.12
CA ALA A 117 6.95 -1.60 10.51
C ALA A 117 7.38 -2.89 11.23
N PHE A 118 8.51 -3.48 10.84
CA PHE A 118 9.10 -4.59 11.58
C PHE A 118 9.73 -4.13 12.92
N GLY A 119 10.22 -2.89 12.99
CA GLY A 119 10.83 -2.30 14.18
C GLY A 119 12.22 -2.85 14.48
N ASN A 120 12.79 -2.47 15.64
CA ASN A 120 14.14 -2.90 16.05
C ASN A 120 14.15 -4.30 16.69
N ASP A 121 13.04 -4.74 17.27
CA ASP A 121 12.95 -6.05 17.92
C ASP A 121 12.58 -7.13 16.89
N ARG A 122 13.60 -7.82 16.39
CA ARG A 122 13.45 -8.95 15.46
C ARG A 122 12.89 -10.20 16.14
N CYS A 123 12.99 -10.31 17.46
CA CYS A 123 12.45 -11.43 18.24
C CYS A 123 10.95 -11.30 18.51
N ARG A 124 10.34 -10.14 18.17
CA ARG A 124 8.91 -9.88 18.32
C ARG A 124 8.02 -10.94 17.68
N PHE A 125 8.45 -11.53 16.56
CA PHE A 125 7.70 -12.57 15.85
C PHE A 125 8.48 -13.89 15.84
N THR A 126 7.88 -14.94 16.41
CA THR A 126 8.49 -16.27 16.51
C THR A 126 8.60 -16.98 15.17
N SER A 127 7.80 -16.59 14.17
CA SER A 127 7.83 -17.14 12.81
C SER A 127 7.29 -16.16 11.78
N ALA A 128 7.63 -16.37 10.51
CA ALA A 128 7.06 -15.61 9.39
C ALA A 128 5.52 -15.73 9.32
N GLN A 129 4.96 -16.87 9.72
CA GLN A 129 3.52 -17.06 9.79
C GLN A 129 2.88 -16.15 10.84
N ALA A 130 3.51 -16.02 12.03
CA ALA A 130 3.02 -15.12 13.07
C ALA A 130 3.03 -13.65 12.60
N PHE A 131 4.07 -13.26 11.85
CA PHE A 131 4.11 -11.93 11.23
C PHE A 131 3.01 -11.75 10.18
N MET A 132 2.85 -12.69 9.24
CA MET A 132 1.81 -12.62 8.20
C MET A 132 0.39 -12.56 8.80
N SER A 133 0.15 -13.27 9.91
CA SER A 133 -1.12 -13.21 10.64
C SER A 133 -1.32 -11.85 11.31
N TYR A 134 -0.27 -11.28 11.89
CA TYR A 134 -0.31 -9.95 12.51
C TYR A 134 -0.62 -8.85 11.49
N VAL A 135 -0.03 -8.90 10.29
CA VAL A 135 -0.30 -7.92 9.22
C VAL A 135 -1.58 -8.20 8.43
N GLY A 136 -2.32 -9.26 8.76
CA GLY A 136 -3.58 -9.62 8.10
C GLY A 136 -3.41 -10.15 6.67
N ILE A 137 -2.21 -10.62 6.31
CA ILE A 137 -1.93 -11.25 5.00
C ILE A 137 -2.15 -12.76 5.08
N ALA A 138 -1.97 -13.38 6.25
CA ALA A 138 -2.06 -14.83 6.37
C ALA A 138 -3.43 -15.38 5.92
N PRO A 139 -3.47 -16.53 5.22
CA PRO A 139 -4.72 -17.17 4.87
C PRO A 139 -5.45 -17.62 6.15
N VAL A 140 -6.77 -17.41 6.16
CA VAL A 140 -7.64 -17.82 7.26
C VAL A 140 -8.05 -19.28 7.04
N LYS A 141 -7.83 -20.10 8.06
CA LYS A 141 -8.30 -21.48 8.11
C LYS A 141 -9.59 -21.51 8.92
N GLU A 142 -10.70 -21.83 8.27
CA GLU A 142 -11.96 -22.12 8.95
C GLU A 142 -12.17 -23.64 8.99
N GLU A 143 -12.40 -24.17 10.18
CA GLU A 143 -12.72 -25.58 10.39
C GLU A 143 -14.04 -25.71 11.17
N SER A 144 -14.98 -26.46 10.58
CA SER A 144 -16.26 -26.78 11.21
C SER A 144 -16.52 -28.27 11.04
N GLY A 145 -16.24 -29.03 12.10
CA GLY A 145 -16.53 -30.45 12.26
C GLY A 145 -15.93 -31.37 11.19
N LYS A 146 -16.55 -31.41 10.00
CA LYS A 146 -16.16 -32.25 8.85
C LYS A 146 -15.65 -31.46 7.64
N LYS A 147 -15.66 -30.13 7.70
CA LYS A 147 -15.23 -29.27 6.59
C LYS A 147 -14.08 -28.38 7.04
N GLN A 148 -13.05 -28.32 6.21
CA GLN A 148 -11.94 -27.38 6.33
C GLN A 148 -11.88 -26.55 5.04
N TRP A 149 -11.77 -25.24 5.18
CA TRP A 149 -11.56 -24.33 4.05
C TRP A 149 -10.43 -23.36 4.42
N VAL A 150 -9.48 -23.16 3.49
CA VAL A 150 -8.47 -22.09 3.56
C VAL A 150 -8.77 -21.00 2.54
N HIS A 151 -9.05 -19.77 2.99
CA HIS A 151 -9.28 -18.62 2.09
C HIS A 151 -8.41 -17.43 2.47
N TRP A 152 -8.20 -16.53 1.52
CA TRP A 152 -7.58 -15.23 1.81
C TRP A 152 -8.65 -14.31 2.41
N GLN A 153 -8.30 -13.61 3.49
CA GLN A 153 -9.16 -12.56 4.03
C GLN A 153 -9.01 -11.34 3.12
N ALA A 154 -9.97 -11.10 2.24
CA ALA A 154 -10.08 -9.82 1.58
C ALA A 154 -10.62 -8.82 2.61
N SER A 155 -9.86 -7.76 2.89
CA SER A 155 -10.42 -6.63 3.64
C SER A 155 -11.55 -6.03 2.78
N PRO A 156 -12.80 -5.98 3.27
CA PRO A 156 -13.82 -5.19 2.58
C PRO A 156 -13.34 -3.74 2.57
N GLU A 157 -13.58 -3.08 1.45
CA GLU A 157 -12.99 -1.81 1.07
C GLU A 157 -13.07 -0.77 2.21
N GLY A 158 -11.91 -0.26 2.66
CA GLY A 158 -11.82 1.02 3.37
C GLY A 158 -11.79 1.01 4.91
N GLY A 159 -11.71 -0.13 5.60
CA GLY A 159 -11.54 -0.15 7.06
C GLY A 159 -10.36 -1.03 7.50
N LEU A 160 -9.40 -0.46 8.23
CA LEU A 160 -8.45 -1.27 9.00
C LEU A 160 -9.27 -2.12 10.00
N PRO A 161 -9.14 -3.45 10.03
CA PRO A 161 -9.77 -4.24 11.07
C PRO A 161 -9.20 -3.80 12.42
N SER A 162 -10.08 -3.31 13.30
CA SER A 162 -9.69 -2.95 14.66
C SER A 162 -9.26 -4.21 15.41
N VAL A 163 -8.19 -4.08 16.20
CA VAL A 163 -7.55 -5.16 16.99
C VAL A 163 -8.52 -5.83 18.00
N GLY A 164 -9.74 -5.32 18.16
CA GLY A 164 -10.69 -5.74 19.20
C GLY A 164 -11.74 -6.78 18.82
N ASN A 165 -11.85 -7.23 17.56
CA ASN A 165 -12.92 -8.18 17.19
C ASN A 165 -12.38 -9.55 16.76
N TRP A 166 -11.51 -10.13 17.60
CA TRP A 166 -11.19 -11.55 17.55
C TRP A 166 -12.27 -12.32 18.31
N ARG A 167 -13.34 -12.74 17.63
CA ARG A 167 -14.25 -13.77 18.16
C ARG A 167 -13.69 -15.15 17.83
N GLY A 168 -12.96 -15.70 18.80
CA GLY A 168 -12.45 -17.07 18.83
C GLY A 168 -11.73 -17.26 20.15
N GLY A 169 -12.47 -17.66 21.19
CA GLY A 169 -12.06 -17.56 22.58
C GLY A 169 -10.88 -18.46 22.96
N HIS A 170 -9.94 -17.88 23.70
CA HIS A 170 -9.42 -18.43 24.95
C HIS A 170 -9.17 -17.25 25.89
N VAL A 171 -10.06 -17.08 26.86
CA VAL A 171 -9.78 -16.31 28.07
C VAL A 171 -8.77 -17.14 28.86
N LEU A 172 -7.50 -16.73 28.83
CA LEU A 172 -6.57 -17.11 29.88
C LEU A 172 -6.92 -16.24 31.09
N SER A 173 -7.52 -16.87 32.10
CA SER A 173 -7.63 -16.31 33.44
C SER A 173 -6.21 -16.09 33.99
N PHE A 174 -5.95 -14.90 34.52
CA PHE A 174 -4.91 -14.68 35.52
C PHE A 174 -5.33 -15.29 36.86
#